data_AF-A0AAE0DPA1-F1
#
_entry.id   AF-A0AAE0DPA1-F1
#
_cell.length_a   1.000
_cell.length_b   1.000
_cell.length_c   1.000
_cell.angle_alpha   90.00
_cell.angle_beta   90.00
_cell.angle_gamma   90.00
#
_symmetry.space_group_name_H-M   'P 1'
#
loop_
_entity.id
_entity.type
_entity.pdbx_description
1 polymer ?
#
loop_
_entity_poly.entity_id
_entity_poly.type
_entity_poly.pdbx_seq_one_letter_code
_entity_poly.pdbx_strand_id
1 'polypeptide(L)'
;MPHHRPCRNEDKCCNVKEGNKDGLVNLSVKTCSCTKFQVDKLSCRYALAAIRYAKKPFPNFCGDCYKTTSWLEAYSGNIFPVGHLSEWNIPQDVRSKVVHPPPFRAQVGRPKKKRFKSAGEHGNGKTRNCTICKKSGHNR
;
A
#
# COMPACT_ATOMS: atom_id res chain seq x y z
N MET A 1 -17.73 -2.16 20.97
CA MET A 1 -18.28 -1.07 20.12
C MET A 1 -17.57 0.21 20.54
N PRO A 2 -16.82 0.91 19.68
CA PRO A 2 -16.13 2.13 20.08
C PRO A 2 -17.15 3.22 20.47
N HIS A 3 -16.96 3.80 21.65
CA HIS A 3 -17.82 4.87 22.16
C HIS A 3 -17.52 6.17 21.39
N HIS A 4 -18.42 6.54 20.49
CA HIS A 4 -18.38 7.82 19.80
C HIS A 4 -18.82 8.93 20.76
N ARG A 5 -17.93 9.87 21.10
CA ARG A 5 -18.34 11.09 21.78
C ARG A 5 -19.01 11.97 20.72
N PRO A 6 -20.29 12.34 20.84
CA PRO A 6 -21.00 13.03 19.78
C PRO A 6 -20.47 14.46 19.66
N CYS A 7 -20.11 14.85 18.45
CA CYS A 7 -19.99 16.27 18.09
C CYS A 7 -21.40 16.82 17.91
N ARG A 8 -21.73 17.90 18.62
CA ARG A 8 -22.93 18.68 18.30
C ARG A 8 -22.73 19.28 16.92
N ASN A 9 -23.83 19.47 16.19
CA ASN A 9 -23.89 19.79 14.75
C ASN A 9 -23.11 21.06 14.29
N GLU A 10 -22.40 21.75 15.19
CA GLU A 10 -21.65 22.98 14.93
C GLU A 10 -20.11 22.82 15.12
N ASP A 11 -19.66 21.70 15.69
CA ASP A 11 -18.23 21.46 15.94
C ASP A 11 -17.52 20.97 14.66
N LYS A 12 -16.66 21.81 14.08
CA LYS A 12 -15.81 21.50 12.91
C LYS A 12 -14.84 20.32 13.15
N CYS A 13 -14.66 19.88 14.39
CA CYS A 13 -13.68 18.90 14.82
C CYS A 13 -14.33 17.74 15.59
N CYS A 14 -14.08 16.51 15.15
CA CYS A 14 -14.53 15.27 15.76
C CYS A 14 -13.42 14.56 16.53
N ASN A 15 -13.65 14.18 17.79
CA ASN A 15 -12.74 13.28 18.51
C ASN A 15 -13.22 11.82 18.38
N VAL A 16 -12.42 10.99 17.72
CA VAL A 16 -12.71 9.57 17.48
C VAL A 16 -11.81 8.70 18.37
N LYS A 17 -12.42 7.89 19.23
CA LYS A 17 -11.71 6.97 20.12
C LYS A 17 -11.49 5.60 19.51
N GLU A 18 -10.28 5.06 19.64
CA GLU A 18 -9.97 3.68 19.25
C GLU A 18 -9.00 3.03 20.25
N GLY A 19 -9.58 2.26 21.19
CA GLY A 19 -8.84 1.73 22.34
C GLY A 19 -8.32 2.87 23.22
N ASN A 20 -7.02 2.88 23.51
CA ASN A 20 -6.34 3.92 24.29
C ASN A 20 -5.84 5.10 23.43
N LYS A 21 -6.19 5.16 22.15
CA LYS A 21 -5.73 6.22 21.23
C LYS A 21 -6.92 7.01 20.70
N ASP A 22 -6.83 8.33 20.83
CA ASP A 22 -7.84 9.28 20.37
C ASP A 22 -7.33 10.03 19.12
N GLY A 23 -8.21 10.23 18.15
CA GLY A 23 -7.95 10.94 16.91
C GLY A 23 -8.83 12.18 16.79
N LEU A 24 -8.24 13.37 16.88
CA LEU A 24 -8.94 14.63 16.60
C LEU A 24 -8.94 14.85 15.09
N VAL A 25 -10.11 14.83 14.48
CA VAL A 25 -10.34 14.92 13.03
C VAL A 25 -11.04 16.23 12.73
N ASN A 26 -10.57 16.98 11.74
CA ASN A 26 -11.33 18.07 11.14
C ASN A 26 -11.63 17.72 9.68
N LEU A 27 -12.91 17.46 9.38
CA LEU A 27 -13.35 17.08 8.04
C LEU A 27 -13.37 18.26 7.06
N SER A 28 -13.51 19.50 7.55
CA SER A 28 -13.56 20.69 6.68
C SER A 28 -12.20 21.00 6.05
N VAL A 29 -11.12 20.87 6.81
CA VAL A 29 -9.74 21.10 6.35
C VAL A 29 -8.99 19.79 6.05
N LYS A 30 -9.67 18.64 6.13
CA LYS A 30 -9.09 17.30 5.89
C LYS A 30 -7.85 17.01 6.75
N THR A 31 -7.92 17.27 8.05
CA THR A 31 -6.80 17.03 8.99
C THR A 31 -7.15 16.02 10.08
N CYS A 32 -6.13 15.35 10.60
CA CYS A 32 -6.24 14.48 11.76
C CYS A 32 -5.00 14.58 12.67
N SER A 33 -5.16 14.44 13.98
CA SER A 33 -4.03 14.38 14.93
C SER A 33 -3.07 13.23 14.65
N CYS A 34 -3.51 12.17 13.94
CA CYS A 34 -2.62 11.07 13.52
C CYS A 34 -1.74 11.40 12.30
N THR A 35 -1.84 12.61 11.75
CA THR A 35 -1.11 13.18 10.58
C THR A 35 -1.27 12.46 9.23
N LYS A 36 -1.68 11.20 9.22
CA LYS A 36 -1.90 10.41 7.99
C LYS A 36 -2.87 11.07 7.02
N PHE A 37 -3.91 11.73 7.53
CA PHE A 37 -4.89 12.39 6.66
C PHE A 37 -4.25 13.54 5.85
N GLN A 38 -3.29 14.25 6.46
CA GLN A 38 -2.55 15.34 5.83
C GLN A 38 -1.44 14.85 4.91
N VAL A 39 -0.74 13.79 5.31
CA VAL A 39 0.43 13.26 4.58
C VAL A 39 -0.02 12.45 3.38
N ASP A 40 -0.86 11.44 3.60
CA ASP A 40 -1.30 10.53 2.55
C ASP A 40 -2.36 11.17 1.65
N LYS A 41 -2.94 12.31 2.07
CA LYS A 41 -4.13 12.93 1.44
C LYS A 41 -5.31 11.94 1.28
N LEU A 42 -5.32 10.87 2.07
CA LEU A 42 -6.38 9.89 2.15
C LEU A 42 -6.94 9.89 3.57
N SER A 43 -8.24 9.66 3.73
CA SER A 43 -8.83 9.60 5.06
C SER A 43 -8.25 8.44 5.87
N CYS A 44 -7.65 8.75 7.02
CA CYS A 44 -7.18 7.75 7.97
C CYS A 44 -8.34 7.02 8.68
N ARG A 45 -8.05 6.01 9.49
CA ARG A 45 -9.06 5.27 10.29
C ARG A 45 -9.97 6.16 11.13
N TYR A 46 -9.43 7.23 11.73
CA TYR A 46 -10.21 8.19 12.50
C TYR A 46 -11.11 9.04 11.60
N ALA A 47 -10.57 9.55 10.50
CA ALA A 47 -11.33 10.33 9.53
C ALA A 47 -12.46 9.51 8.90
N LEU A 48 -12.21 8.24 8.57
CA LEU A 48 -13.22 7.29 8.10
C LEU A 48 -14.41 7.17 9.06
N ALA A 49 -14.13 7.01 10.36
CA ALA A 49 -15.18 6.94 11.36
C ALA A 49 -15.97 8.25 11.45
N ALA A 50 -15.28 9.41 11.41
CA ALA A 50 -15.92 10.72 11.43
C ALA A 50 -16.79 10.97 10.18
N ILE A 51 -16.32 10.58 8.98
CA ILE A 51 -17.06 10.68 7.71
C ILE A 51 -18.33 9.84 7.77
N ARG A 52 -18.22 8.59 8.25
CA ARG A 52 -19.34 7.68 8.40
C ARG A 52 -20.39 8.24 9.37
N TYR A 53 -19.94 8.81 10.49
CA TYR A 53 -20.83 9.46 11.46
C TYR A 53 -21.53 10.68 10.85
N ALA A 54 -20.79 11.52 10.12
CA ALA A 54 -21.32 12.70 9.44
C ALA A 54 -22.20 12.39 8.21
N LYS A 55 -22.34 11.10 7.83
CA LYS A 55 -23.07 10.63 6.65
C LYS A 55 -22.66 11.34 5.35
N LYS A 56 -21.38 11.68 5.23
CA LYS A 56 -20.83 12.33 4.02
C LYS A 56 -20.20 11.28 3.10
N PRO A 57 -20.21 11.49 1.76
CA PRO A 57 -19.61 10.55 0.82
C PRO A 57 -18.09 10.55 0.97
N PHE A 58 -17.51 9.35 1.12
CA PHE A 58 -16.07 9.14 1.27
C PHE A 58 -15.21 9.81 0.18
N PRO A 59 -15.56 9.75 -1.12
CA PRO A 59 -14.72 10.34 -2.18
C PRO A 59 -14.42 11.83 -2.01
N ASN A 60 -15.26 12.59 -1.30
CA ASN A 60 -15.05 14.01 -1.06
C ASN A 60 -13.87 14.29 -0.11
N PHE A 61 -13.40 13.27 0.61
CA PHE A 61 -12.33 13.37 1.61
C PHE A 61 -11.01 12.75 1.15
N CYS A 62 -10.86 12.49 -0.15
CA CYS A 62 -9.55 12.21 -0.74
C CYS A 62 -8.92 13.50 -1.29
N GLY A 63 -7.60 13.50 -1.43
CA GLY A 63 -6.86 14.53 -2.16
C GLY A 63 -7.14 14.47 -3.65
N ASP A 64 -6.94 15.59 -4.34
CA ASP A 64 -7.25 15.70 -5.77
C ASP A 64 -6.41 14.76 -6.62
N CYS A 65 -5.16 14.46 -6.23
CA CYS A 65 -4.29 13.50 -6.90
C CYS A 65 -4.84 12.07 -7.01
N TYR A 66 -5.86 11.72 -6.23
CA TYR A 66 -6.55 10.41 -6.31
C TYR A 66 -7.80 10.43 -7.19
N LYS A 67 -8.17 11.59 -7.75
CA LYS A 67 -9.33 11.70 -8.65
C LYS A 67 -8.95 11.23 -10.05
N THR A 68 -9.92 10.61 -10.72
CA THR A 68 -9.79 10.22 -12.13
C THR A 68 -9.47 11.43 -13.02
N THR A 69 -10.00 12.61 -12.70
CA THR A 69 -9.70 13.85 -13.43
C THR A 69 -8.21 14.18 -13.40
N SER A 70 -7.59 14.17 -12.22
CA SER A 70 -6.15 14.44 -12.07
C SER A 70 -5.29 13.35 -12.68
N TRP A 71 -5.75 12.10 -12.66
CA TRP A 71 -5.08 11.01 -13.38
C TRP A 71 -5.13 11.23 -14.91
N LEU A 72 -6.31 11.56 -15.46
CA LEU A 72 -6.46 11.86 -16.89
C LEU A 72 -5.59 13.04 -17.32
N GLU A 73 -5.55 14.10 -16.52
CA GLU A 73 -4.70 15.28 -16.76
C GLU A 73 -3.21 14.92 -16.70
N ALA A 74 -2.79 14.10 -15.73
CA ALA A 74 -1.39 13.66 -15.62
C ALA A 74 -0.92 12.83 -16.83
N TYR A 75 -1.85 12.13 -17.47
CA TYR A 75 -1.59 11.24 -18.62
C TYR A 75 -2.16 11.80 -19.94
N SER A 76 -2.54 13.08 -20.00
CA SER A 76 -3.12 13.67 -21.21
C SER A 76 -2.09 13.85 -22.33
N GLY A 77 -0.79 13.83 -22.00
CA GLY A 77 0.30 13.91 -22.94
C GLY A 77 0.65 12.55 -23.55
N ASN A 78 1.29 12.58 -24.72
CA ASN A 78 1.81 11.37 -25.35
C ASN A 78 2.99 10.81 -24.55
N ILE A 79 2.90 9.54 -24.15
CA ILE A 79 4.03 8.79 -23.60
C ILE A 79 4.73 8.11 -24.77
N PHE A 80 5.86 8.68 -25.17
CA PHE A 80 6.69 8.09 -26.21
C PHE A 80 7.50 6.92 -25.64
N PRO A 81 7.63 5.80 -26.39
CA PRO A 81 8.54 4.74 -26.00
C PRO A 81 9.97 5.28 -25.97
N VAL A 82 10.79 4.68 -25.11
CA VAL A 82 12.22 4.97 -25.11
C VAL A 82 12.81 4.45 -26.44
N GLY A 83 13.47 5.33 -27.18
CA GLY A 83 14.10 5.00 -28.48
C GLY A 83 15.25 4.00 -28.34
N HIS A 84 15.79 3.56 -29.48
CA HIS A 84 16.91 2.62 -29.46
C HIS A 84 18.17 3.25 -28.85
N LEU A 85 18.98 2.47 -28.13
CA LEU A 85 20.19 2.96 -27.45
C LEU A 85 21.17 3.71 -28.36
N SER A 86 21.21 3.37 -29.66
CA SER A 86 22.07 4.07 -30.63
C SER A 86 21.64 5.50 -30.90
N GLU A 87 20.39 5.86 -30.62
CA GLU A 87 19.83 7.20 -30.83
C GLU A 87 20.02 8.10 -29.60
N TRP A 88 20.51 7.54 -28.48
CA TRP A 88 20.62 8.28 -27.24
C TRP A 88 21.85 9.18 -27.25
N ASN A 89 21.63 10.48 -27.11
CA ASN A 89 22.71 11.45 -26.86
C ASN A 89 23.06 11.46 -25.37
N ILE A 90 23.93 10.53 -24.95
CA ILE A 90 24.37 10.40 -23.56
C ILE A 90 25.62 11.28 -23.32
N PRO A 91 25.57 12.29 -22.42
CA PRO A 91 26.73 13.12 -22.08
C PRO A 91 27.91 12.29 -21.57
N GLN A 92 29.14 12.75 -21.84
CA GLN A 92 30.35 12.01 -21.51
C GLN A 92 30.54 11.79 -20.00
N ASP A 93 30.13 12.75 -19.18
CA ASP A 93 30.16 12.64 -17.72
C ASP A 93 29.21 11.53 -17.22
N VAL A 94 28.06 11.33 -17.87
CA VAL A 94 27.14 10.23 -17.56
C VAL A 94 27.70 8.90 -18.05
N ARG A 95 28.22 8.86 -19.28
CA ARG A 95 28.82 7.65 -19.87
C ARG A 95 30.05 7.17 -19.07
N SER A 96 30.78 8.08 -18.43
CA SER A 96 31.92 7.75 -17.57
C SER A 96 31.54 7.20 -16.19
N LYS A 97 30.28 7.35 -15.75
CA LYS A 97 29.83 6.84 -14.45
C LYS A 97 29.63 5.33 -14.51
N VAL A 98 30.48 4.61 -13.81
CA VAL A 98 30.31 3.16 -13.58
C VAL A 98 29.50 2.97 -12.31
N VAL A 99 28.25 2.50 -12.45
CA VAL A 99 27.41 2.13 -11.30
C VAL A 99 27.62 0.65 -11.00
N HIS A 100 28.37 0.36 -9.95
CA HIS A 100 28.49 -1.01 -9.47
C HIS A 100 27.23 -1.44 -8.70
N PRO A 101 26.83 -2.72 -8.79
CA PRO A 101 25.79 -3.24 -7.92
C PRO A 101 26.23 -3.06 -6.44
N PRO A 102 25.29 -2.90 -5.51
CA PRO A 102 25.60 -2.89 -4.08
C PRO A 102 26.47 -4.11 -3.73
N PRO A 103 27.49 -3.96 -2.87
CA PRO A 103 28.37 -5.06 -2.52
C PRO A 103 27.55 -6.22 -1.95
N PHE A 104 27.53 -7.33 -2.69
CA PHE A 104 26.81 -8.52 -2.28
C PHE A 104 27.54 -9.15 -1.10
N ARG A 105 26.85 -9.21 0.05
CA ARG A 105 27.31 -10.01 1.20
C ARG A 105 26.64 -11.36 1.15
N ALA A 106 27.41 -12.41 0.88
CA ALA A 106 26.94 -13.77 1.07
C ALA A 106 26.53 -13.92 2.55
N GLN A 107 25.31 -14.40 2.78
CA GLN A 107 24.84 -14.69 4.13
C GLN A 107 25.75 -15.75 4.75
N VAL A 108 26.18 -15.53 6.00
CA VAL A 108 27.02 -16.50 6.73
C VAL A 108 26.24 -17.80 6.86
N GLY A 109 26.82 -18.89 6.36
CA GLY A 109 26.24 -20.22 6.44
C GLY A 109 26.29 -20.99 5.12
N ARG A 110 25.82 -22.23 5.17
CA ARG A 110 25.81 -23.11 4.00
C ARG A 110 24.85 -22.59 2.93
N PRO A 111 25.29 -22.38 1.69
CA PRO A 111 24.39 -22.09 0.57
C PRO A 111 23.29 -23.14 0.50
N LYS A 112 22.03 -22.68 0.40
CA LYS A 112 20.90 -23.60 0.27
C LYS A 112 20.99 -24.31 -1.07
N LYS A 113 20.94 -25.66 -1.07
CA LYS A 113 20.88 -26.47 -2.29
C LYS A 113 19.61 -26.25 -3.12
N LYS A 114 18.54 -25.72 -2.52
CA LYS A 114 17.25 -25.48 -3.17
C LYS A 114 16.85 -24.01 -2.99
N ARG A 115 16.39 -23.39 -4.09
CA ARG A 115 15.78 -22.05 -4.09
C ARG A 115 14.48 -22.05 -3.27
N PHE A 116 14.14 -20.91 -2.67
CA PHE A 116 12.81 -20.69 -2.11
C PHE A 116 11.76 -20.58 -3.21
N LYS A 117 10.69 -21.36 -3.09
CA LYS A 117 9.57 -21.28 -4.02
C LYS A 117 8.70 -20.07 -3.71
N SER A 118 8.24 -19.38 -4.75
CA SER A 118 7.24 -18.31 -4.62
C SER A 118 5.84 -18.89 -4.35
N ALA A 119 4.88 -18.06 -3.95
CA ALA A 119 3.52 -18.54 -3.63
C ALA A 119 2.80 -19.22 -4.81
N GLY A 120 3.16 -18.89 -6.06
CA GLY A 120 2.62 -19.55 -7.26
C GLY A 120 3.32 -20.86 -7.63
N GLU A 121 4.51 -21.10 -7.10
CA GLU A 121 5.31 -22.30 -7.37
C GLU A 121 4.90 -23.44 -6.44
N HIS A 122 3.76 -24.04 -6.72
CA HIS A 122 3.32 -25.25 -6.04
C HIS A 122 4.31 -26.38 -6.40
N GLY A 123 4.97 -26.95 -5.38
CA GLY A 123 5.56 -28.28 -5.58
C GLY A 123 4.45 -29.29 -5.78
N ASN A 124 4.73 -30.40 -6.49
CA ASN A 124 3.88 -31.59 -6.44
C ASN A 124 3.68 -31.92 -4.95
N GLY A 125 2.48 -31.61 -4.43
CA GLY A 125 2.15 -31.83 -3.03
C GLY A 125 2.41 -33.30 -2.75
N LYS A 126 3.10 -33.61 -1.65
CA LYS A 126 3.18 -35.01 -1.22
C LYS A 126 1.74 -35.45 -0.95
N THR A 127 1.24 -36.39 -1.73
CA THR A 127 -0.05 -37.03 -1.47
C THR A 127 0.04 -37.59 -0.06
N ARG A 128 -0.78 -37.06 0.85
CA ARG A 128 -0.91 -37.65 2.18
C ARG A 128 -1.77 -38.90 2.02
N ASN A 129 -1.21 -40.02 2.46
CA ASN A 129 -1.94 -41.27 2.54
C ASN A 129 -2.56 -41.37 3.93
N CYS A 130 -3.73 -41.96 4.01
CA CYS A 130 -4.36 -42.26 5.28
C CYS A 130 -3.43 -43.14 6.14
N THR A 131 -3.28 -42.78 7.41
CA THR A 131 -2.42 -43.52 8.35
C THR A 131 -2.94 -44.93 8.64
N ILE A 132 -4.24 -45.17 8.44
CA ILE A 132 -4.91 -46.45 8.69
C ILE A 132 -4.87 -47.32 7.44
N CYS A 133 -5.43 -46.85 6.32
CA CYS A 133 -5.59 -47.69 5.13
C CYS A 133 -4.49 -47.50 4.06
N LYS A 134 -3.56 -46.56 4.25
CA LYS A 134 -2.46 -46.23 3.33
C LYS A 134 -2.87 -45.79 1.92
N LYS A 135 -4.17 -45.59 1.66
CA LYS A 135 -4.69 -45.05 0.39
C LYS A 135 -4.71 -43.53 0.40
N SER A 136 -4.61 -42.93 -0.79
CA SER A 136 -4.77 -41.48 -1.00
C SER A 136 -6.24 -41.10 -1.08
N GLY A 137 -6.57 -39.84 -0.78
CA GLY A 137 -7.93 -39.27 -0.93
C GLY A 137 -8.65 -38.93 0.38
N HIS A 138 -8.09 -39.30 1.54
CA HIS A 138 -8.58 -38.91 2.86
C HIS A 138 -7.45 -38.90 3.88
N ASN A 139 -7.65 -38.18 4.99
CA ASN A 139 -6.63 -37.96 6.02
C ASN A 139 -6.86 -38.73 7.33
N ARG A 140 -7.90 -39.57 7.43
CA ARG A 140 -8.11 -40.52 8.54
C ARG A 140 -9.03 -41.67 8.14
#